data_AF-A0A1C5F1E8-F1
#
_entry.id   AF-A0A1C5F1E8-F1
#
_cell.length_a   1.000
_cell.length_b   1.000
_cell.length_c   1.000
_cell.angle_alpha   90.00
_cell.angle_beta   90.00
_cell.angle_gamma   90.00
#
_symmetry.space_group_name_H-M   'P 1'
#
loop_
_entity.id
_entity.type
_entity.pdbx_description
1 polymer ?
#
loop_
_entity_poly.entity_id
_entity_poly.type
_entity_poly.pdbx_seq_one_letter_code
_entity_poly.pdbx_strand_id
1 'polypeptide(L)'
;MLTQARERIDVLVYVAVFLHEAYPRLNDLLRERAGQGCAVRIAVGDADSPNVQQRGQEEKFGHGIESRCRLALLHYRSLIGTPGVELRTHGTTLYNSLYRADDQVMVNAHAWGVNAYGAPVWHLRRHGEGGMFDTYAQSFDAVWATATQVKGV
;
A
#
# COMPACT_ATOMS: atom_id res chain seq x y z
N MET A 1 -2.31 -13.69 -5.39
CA MET A 1 -3.43 -12.78 -5.11
C MET A 1 -3.54 -11.70 -6.19
N LEU A 2 -2.60 -10.75 -6.29
CA LEU A 2 -2.66 -9.66 -7.29
C LEU A 2 -2.75 -10.14 -8.75
N THR A 3 -2.09 -11.25 -9.09
CA THR A 3 -2.14 -11.88 -10.42
C THR A 3 -3.50 -12.44 -10.82
N GLN A 4 -4.45 -12.55 -9.90
CA GLN A 4 -5.80 -13.05 -10.19
C GLN A 4 -6.85 -11.95 -10.04
N ALA A 5 -6.46 -10.74 -9.63
CA ALA A 5 -7.37 -9.62 -9.41
C ALA A 5 -8.10 -9.24 -10.70
N ARG A 6 -9.39 -8.92 -10.59
CA ARG A 6 -10.24 -8.54 -11.72
C ARG A 6 -10.89 -7.17 -11.55
N GLU A 7 -11.31 -6.84 -10.34
CA GLU A 7 -12.09 -5.63 -10.07
C GLU A 7 -11.24 -4.55 -9.43
N ARG A 8 -10.40 -4.93 -8.45
CA ARG A 8 -9.66 -3.94 -7.66
C ARG A 8 -8.35 -4.48 -7.11
N ILE A 9 -7.33 -3.62 -7.13
CA ILE A 9 -6.11 -3.77 -6.35
C ILE A 9 -5.94 -2.51 -5.51
N ASP A 10 -5.85 -2.66 -4.19
CA ASP A 10 -5.53 -1.55 -3.29
C ASP A 10 -4.23 -1.86 -2.52
N VAL A 11 -3.31 -0.91 -2.46
CA VAL A 11 -2.06 -1.01 -1.70
C VAL A 11 -1.96 0.20 -0.78
N LEU A 12 -1.92 -0.02 0.53
CA LEU A 12 -1.71 1.01 1.54
C LEU A 12 -0.51 0.64 2.39
N VAL A 13 0.56 1.43 2.27
CA VAL A 13 1.85 1.15 2.88
C VAL A 13 2.55 2.46 3.22
N TYR A 14 3.59 2.41 4.06
CA TYR A 14 4.60 3.48 4.03
C TYR A 14 5.61 3.25 2.90
N VAL A 15 6.19 2.04 2.82
CA VAL A 15 7.34 1.78 1.95
C VAL A 15 7.12 0.59 1.00
N ALA A 16 6.94 -0.62 1.53
CA ALA A 16 6.76 -1.87 0.77
C ALA A 16 7.69 -2.12 -0.44
N VAL A 17 8.93 -1.61 -0.41
CA VAL A 17 9.95 -1.80 -1.46
C VAL A 17 10.19 -3.29 -1.79
N PHE A 18 10.01 -4.17 -0.81
CA PHE A 18 10.12 -5.62 -0.99
C PHE A 18 9.21 -6.16 -2.12
N LEU A 19 8.09 -5.49 -2.43
CA LEU A 19 7.21 -5.94 -3.51
C LEU A 19 7.91 -5.88 -4.87
N HIS A 20 8.67 -4.81 -5.15
CA HIS A 20 9.42 -4.66 -6.39
C HIS A 20 10.69 -5.51 -6.39
N GLU A 21 11.31 -5.73 -5.23
CA GLU A 21 12.49 -6.61 -5.10
C GLU A 21 12.11 -8.09 -5.32
N ALA A 22 11.05 -8.55 -4.67
CA ALA A 22 10.57 -9.92 -4.79
C ALA A 22 9.85 -10.19 -6.12
N TYR A 23 9.25 -9.15 -6.71
CA TYR A 23 8.53 -9.27 -7.98
C TYR A 23 8.86 -8.08 -8.91
N PRO A 24 9.99 -8.14 -9.65
CA PRO A 24 10.43 -7.05 -10.53
C PRO A 24 9.42 -6.65 -11.62
N ARG A 25 8.53 -7.56 -12.02
CA ARG A 25 7.45 -7.32 -13.00
C ARG A 25 6.19 -6.72 -12.40
N LEU A 26 6.22 -6.23 -11.15
CA LEU A 26 5.04 -5.71 -10.47
C LEU A 26 4.32 -4.62 -11.26
N ASN A 27 5.06 -3.63 -11.76
CA ASN A 27 4.44 -2.53 -12.49
C ASN A 27 3.78 -3.01 -13.80
N ASP A 28 4.39 -3.97 -14.50
CA ASP A 28 3.79 -4.55 -15.71
C ASP A 28 2.49 -5.28 -15.37
N LEU A 29 2.50 -6.08 -14.30
CA LEU A 29 1.29 -6.74 -13.81
C LEU A 29 0.19 -5.71 -13.47
N LEU A 30 0.53 -4.62 -12.78
CA LEU A 30 -0.45 -3.58 -12.42
C LEU A 30 -1.03 -2.90 -13.67
N ARG A 31 -0.20 -2.62 -14.69
CA ARG A 31 -0.68 -2.11 -15.98
C ARG A 31 -1.58 -3.11 -16.71
N GLU A 32 -1.20 -4.38 -16.73
CA GLU A 32 -2.00 -5.46 -17.35
C GLU A 32 -3.38 -5.57 -16.69
N ARG A 33 -3.43 -5.56 -15.35
CA ARG A 33 -4.69 -5.60 -14.59
C ARG A 33 -5.54 -4.36 -14.88
N ALA A 34 -4.94 -3.17 -14.84
CA ALA A 34 -5.64 -1.92 -15.14
C ALA A 34 -6.19 -1.90 -16.58
N GLY A 35 -5.42 -2.36 -17.55
CA GLY A 35 -5.87 -2.51 -18.95
C GLY A 35 -7.00 -3.52 -19.14
N GLN A 36 -7.21 -4.42 -18.18
CA GLN A 36 -8.33 -5.37 -18.14
C GLN A 36 -9.55 -4.83 -17.35
N GLY A 37 -9.51 -3.57 -16.92
CA GLY A 37 -10.61 -2.91 -16.20
C GLY A 37 -10.49 -2.95 -14.67
N CYS A 38 -9.40 -3.48 -14.11
CA CYS A 38 -9.17 -3.49 -12.66
C CYS A 38 -8.80 -2.07 -12.16
N ALA A 39 -9.46 -1.58 -11.12
CA ALA A 39 -9.07 -0.32 -10.49
C ALA A 39 -7.87 -0.53 -9.56
N VAL A 40 -6.74 0.12 -9.85
CA VAL A 40 -5.50 0.01 -9.07
C VAL A 40 -5.26 1.30 -8.28
N ARG A 41 -5.27 1.21 -6.96
CA ARG A 41 -5.04 2.34 -6.04
C ARG A 41 -3.84 2.08 -5.14
N ILE A 42 -2.86 2.96 -5.18
CA ILE A 42 -1.60 2.81 -4.45
C ILE A 42 -1.38 4.04 -3.58
N ALA A 43 -1.31 3.84 -2.26
CA ALA A 43 -1.04 4.87 -1.27
C ALA A 43 0.27 4.53 -0.54
N VAL A 44 1.31 5.33 -0.78
CA VAL A 44 2.63 5.21 -0.13
C VAL A 44 2.80 6.30 0.93
N GLY A 45 3.73 6.10 1.87
CA GLY A 45 3.97 7.05 2.95
C GLY A 45 4.54 8.36 2.43
N ASP A 46 4.05 9.47 2.94
CA ASP A 46 4.67 10.78 2.77
C ASP A 46 5.93 10.86 3.65
N ALA A 47 7.09 10.98 3.01
CA ALA A 47 8.39 11.03 3.69
C ALA A 47 8.53 12.23 4.64
N ASP A 48 7.78 13.29 4.42
CA ASP A 48 7.84 14.52 5.21
C ASP A 48 6.77 14.52 6.33
N SER A 49 5.94 13.48 6.42
CA SER A 49 4.93 13.34 7.47
C SER A 49 5.55 13.03 8.85
N PRO A 50 5.14 13.74 9.91
CA PRO A 50 5.55 13.42 11.27
C PRO A 50 5.22 11.99 11.71
N ASN A 51 4.10 11.43 11.25
CA ASN A 51 3.69 10.06 11.60
C ASN A 51 4.60 9.00 10.97
N VAL A 52 5.03 9.23 9.73
CA VAL A 52 5.98 8.35 9.04
C VAL A 52 7.34 8.42 9.73
N GLN A 53 7.82 9.61 10.06
CA GLN A 53 9.09 9.81 10.77
C GLN A 53 9.06 9.17 12.16
N GLN A 54 7.95 9.35 12.91
CA GLN A 54 7.74 8.74 14.21
C GLN A 54 7.83 7.21 14.13
N ARG A 55 7.16 6.59 13.14
CA ARG A 55 7.25 5.14 12.92
C ARG A 55 8.70 4.68 12.67
N GLY A 56 9.47 5.45 11.90
CA GLY A 56 10.89 5.17 11.67
C GLY A 56 11.71 5.11 12.96
N GLN A 57 11.40 5.97 13.93
CA GLN A 57 12.06 5.97 15.24
C GLN A 57 11.65 4.75 16.09
N GLU A 58 10.39 4.30 15.99
CA GLU A 58 9.85 3.17 16.78
C GLU A 58 10.42 1.80 16.36
N GLU A 59 10.83 1.63 15.10
CA GLU A 59 11.27 0.32 14.57
C GLU A 59 12.67 -0.12 15.04
N LYS A 60 13.35 0.68 15.87
CA LYS A 60 14.68 0.42 16.50
C LYS A 60 15.85 0.09 15.55
N PHE A 61 15.59 -0.11 14.26
CA PHE A 61 16.56 -0.38 13.19
C PHE A 61 16.94 0.86 12.37
N GLY A 62 16.63 2.05 12.88
CA GLY A 62 17.30 3.27 12.47
C GLY A 62 16.71 3.97 11.24
N HIS A 63 17.20 5.20 11.09
CA HIS A 63 16.87 6.23 10.13
C HIS A 63 16.72 5.72 8.69
N GLY A 64 15.82 6.35 7.92
CA GLY A 64 15.69 6.12 6.48
C GLY A 64 14.35 5.54 6.04
N ILE A 65 13.32 5.53 6.89
CA ILE A 65 11.95 5.30 6.41
C ILE A 65 11.56 6.38 5.38
N GLU A 66 12.04 7.61 5.57
CA GLU A 66 11.84 8.74 4.69
C GLU A 66 12.46 8.48 3.31
N SER A 67 13.74 8.08 3.28
CA SER A 67 14.44 7.71 2.05
C SER A 67 13.77 6.52 1.36
N ARG A 68 13.30 5.54 2.13
CA ARG A 68 12.60 4.37 1.61
C ARG A 68 11.20 4.70 1.08
N CYS A 69 10.48 5.64 1.69
CA CYS A 69 9.21 6.17 1.15
C CYS A 69 9.45 6.86 -0.19
N ARG A 70 10.51 7.68 -0.31
CA ARG A 70 10.90 8.29 -1.58
C ARG A 70 11.28 7.24 -2.64
N LEU A 71 12.00 6.18 -2.25
CA LEU A 71 12.34 5.07 -3.14
C LEU A 71 11.10 4.28 -3.60
N ALA A 72 10.19 3.97 -2.69
CA ALA A 72 8.91 3.32 -3.00
C ALA A 72 8.12 4.12 -4.03
N LEU A 73 8.02 5.44 -3.82
CA LEU A 73 7.35 6.34 -4.74
C LEU A 73 8.02 6.34 -6.12
N LEU A 74 9.36 6.34 -6.17
CA LEU A 74 10.11 6.25 -7.44
C LEU A 74 9.80 4.97 -8.22
N HIS A 75 9.67 3.83 -7.55
CA HIS A 75 9.31 2.57 -8.21
C HIS A 75 7.94 2.65 -8.89
N TYR A 76 6.94 3.27 -8.24
CA TYR A 76 5.59 3.41 -8.81
C TYR A 76 5.46 4.57 -9.81
N ARG A 77 6.44 5.46 -9.90
CA ARG A 77 6.38 6.66 -10.76
C ARG A 77 6.07 6.34 -12.22
N SER A 78 6.57 5.22 -12.74
CA SER A 78 6.32 4.77 -14.12
C SER A 78 4.86 4.37 -14.40
N LEU A 79 4.01 4.28 -13.36
CA LEU A 79 2.57 4.00 -13.50
C LEU A 79 1.72 5.28 -13.61
N ILE A 80 2.28 6.44 -13.28
CA ILE A 80 1.57 7.72 -13.38
C ILE A 80 1.12 7.93 -14.84
N GLY A 81 -0.16 8.27 -15.02
CA GLY A 81 -0.77 8.43 -16.34
C GLY A 81 -1.30 7.14 -16.97
N THR A 82 -1.08 5.97 -16.35
CA THR A 82 -1.72 4.72 -16.79
C THR A 82 -3.21 4.78 -16.45
N PRO A 83 -4.13 4.65 -17.43
CA PRO A 83 -5.57 4.59 -17.15
C PRO A 83 -5.89 3.46 -16.16
N GLY A 84 -6.72 3.76 -15.16
CA GLY A 84 -7.09 2.80 -14.11
C GLY A 84 -6.07 2.65 -12.98
N VAL A 85 -4.93 3.36 -13.01
CA VAL A 85 -3.96 3.38 -11.91
C VAL A 85 -3.91 4.78 -11.27
N GLU A 86 -4.09 4.83 -9.96
CA GLU A 86 -3.91 6.02 -9.15
C GLU A 86 -2.82 5.82 -8.09
N LEU A 87 -1.99 6.85 -7.93
CA LEU A 87 -0.90 6.89 -6.96
C LEU A 87 -1.05 8.11 -6.05
N ARG A 88 -1.04 7.88 -4.74
CA ARG A 88 -1.15 8.91 -3.71
C ARG A 88 -0.07 8.76 -2.65
N THR A 89 0.26 9.86 -1.99
CA THR A 89 0.99 9.85 -0.72
C THR A 89 0.05 10.10 0.45
N HIS A 90 0.34 9.53 1.62
CA HIS A 90 -0.45 9.75 2.83
C HIS A 90 0.44 9.90 4.06
N GLY A 91 -0.01 10.71 5.01
CA GLY A 91 0.67 10.92 6.29
C GLY A 91 -0.10 10.36 7.49
N THR A 92 -1.02 9.41 7.26
CA THR A 92 -1.85 8.86 8.35
C THR A 92 -1.00 8.04 9.31
N THR A 93 -1.39 7.97 10.59
CA THR A 93 -0.85 6.97 11.51
C THR A 93 -1.31 5.61 11.02
N LEU A 94 -0.37 4.81 10.53
CA LEU A 94 -0.70 3.52 9.95
C LEU A 94 -0.58 2.45 11.03
N TYR A 95 -1.68 1.78 11.36
CA TYR A 95 -1.70 0.64 12.28
C TYR A 95 -1.41 -0.69 11.56
N ASN A 96 -1.54 -0.71 10.24
CA ASN A 96 -1.34 -1.87 9.40
C ASN A 96 -1.11 -1.45 7.95
N SER A 97 -0.27 -2.18 7.24
CA SER A 97 -0.23 -2.11 5.78
C SER A 97 -1.27 -3.05 5.18
N LEU A 98 -1.94 -2.62 4.11
CA LEU A 98 -2.98 -3.38 3.43
C LEU A 98 -2.60 -3.67 1.99
N TYR A 99 -2.77 -4.92 1.57
CA TYR A 99 -2.69 -5.33 0.18
C TYR A 99 -3.98 -6.07 -0.16
N ARG A 100 -4.85 -5.43 -0.93
CA ARG A 100 -6.16 -5.99 -1.32
C ARG A 100 -6.14 -6.39 -2.79
N ALA A 101 -6.77 -7.51 -3.09
CA ALA A 101 -7.26 -7.81 -4.42
C ALA A 101 -8.69 -8.33 -4.30
N ASP A 102 -9.62 -7.66 -4.98
CA ASP A 102 -11.04 -8.00 -5.01
C ASP A 102 -11.61 -8.22 -3.59
N ASP A 103 -11.92 -9.46 -3.24
CA ASP A 103 -12.54 -9.93 -1.99
C ASP A 103 -11.53 -10.46 -0.95
N GLN A 104 -10.24 -10.22 -1.16
CA GLN A 104 -9.17 -10.66 -0.27
C GLN A 104 -8.27 -9.51 0.15
N VAL A 105 -7.82 -9.50 1.40
CA VAL A 105 -6.86 -8.54 1.91
C VAL A 105 -5.81 -9.22 2.78
N MET A 106 -4.55 -8.88 2.54
CA MET A 106 -3.44 -9.14 3.45
C MET A 106 -3.28 -7.94 4.37
N VAL A 107 -3.37 -8.17 5.68
CA VAL A 107 -3.21 -7.15 6.71
C VAL A 107 -1.89 -7.39 7.42
N ASN A 108 -0.89 -6.56 7.16
CA ASN A 108 0.38 -6.59 7.88
C ASN A 108 0.29 -5.65 9.08
N ALA A 109 -0.01 -6.20 10.25
CA ALA A 109 -0.29 -5.42 11.44
C ALA A 109 0.99 -4.87 12.07
N HIS A 110 1.03 -3.57 12.33
CA HIS A 110 2.19 -2.96 12.95
C HIS A 110 2.26 -3.41 14.41
N ALA A 111 3.35 -4.07 14.77
CA ALA A 111 3.68 -4.39 16.15
C ALA A 111 4.76 -3.43 16.64
N TRP A 112 4.55 -2.87 17.84
CA TRP A 112 5.48 -1.90 18.43
C TRP A 112 6.87 -2.52 18.64
N GLY A 113 7.92 -1.85 18.17
CA GLY A 113 9.29 -2.34 18.25
C GLY A 113 9.63 -3.49 17.32
N VAL A 114 8.72 -3.88 16.42
CA VAL A 114 8.93 -4.92 15.41
C VAL A 114 8.96 -4.26 14.03
N ASN A 115 9.98 -4.59 13.24
CA ASN A 115 10.08 -4.17 11.84
C ASN A 115 8.95 -4.80 11.01
N ALA A 116 8.45 -4.10 9.99
CA ALA A 116 7.42 -4.58 9.07
C ALA A 116 7.65 -6.02 8.55
N TYR A 117 8.89 -6.41 8.21
CA TYR A 117 9.20 -7.77 7.74
C TYR A 117 8.97 -8.87 8.80
N GLY A 118 9.18 -8.54 10.08
CA GLY A 118 8.95 -9.47 11.19
C GLY A 118 7.54 -9.40 11.77
N ALA A 119 6.70 -8.49 11.28
CA ALA A 119 5.36 -8.26 11.81
C ALA A 119 4.35 -9.27 11.25
N PRO A 120 3.32 -9.67 12.03
CA PRO A 120 2.35 -10.66 11.58
C PRO A 120 1.55 -10.19 10.38
N VAL A 121 1.15 -11.14 9.53
CA VAL A 121 0.28 -10.92 8.38
C VAL A 121 -0.94 -11.81 8.52
N TRP A 122 -2.13 -11.23 8.41
CA TRP A 122 -3.38 -11.97 8.31
C TRP A 122 -3.88 -11.96 6.88
N HIS A 123 -4.28 -13.12 6.36
CA HIS A 123 -5.01 -13.22 5.10
C HIS A 123 -6.50 -13.32 5.41
N LEU A 124 -7.25 -12.26 5.07
CA LEU A 124 -8.69 -12.22 5.23
C LEU A 124 -9.36 -12.36 3.87
N ARG A 125 -10.43 -13.14 3.83
CA ARG A 125 -11.37 -13.21 2.69
C ARG A 125 -12.70 -12.67 3.14
N ARG A 126 -13.40 -11.98 2.24
CA ARG A 126 -14.73 -11.45 2.51
C ARG A 126 -15.69 -12.61 2.76
N HIS A 127 -16.43 -12.53 3.86
CA HIS A 127 -17.44 -13.52 4.22
C HIS A 127 -18.63 -12.81 4.87
N GLY A 128 -19.65 -12.54 4.06
CA GLY A 128 -20.78 -11.70 4.45
C GLY A 128 -20.43 -10.21 4.50
N GLU A 129 -21.43 -9.41 4.85
CA GLU A 129 -21.31 -7.96 5.00
C GLU A 129 -20.93 -7.57 6.43
N GLY A 130 -20.15 -6.49 6.57
CA GLY A 130 -19.78 -5.92 7.88
C GLY A 130 -18.73 -6.72 8.65
N GLY A 131 -18.11 -7.72 8.02
CA GLY A 131 -17.04 -8.50 8.62
C GLY A 131 -15.68 -7.80 8.62
N MET A 132 -14.66 -8.46 9.16
CA MET A 132 -13.29 -7.90 9.26
C MET A 132 -12.74 -7.39 7.93
N PHE A 133 -12.99 -8.11 6.83
CA PHE A 133 -12.60 -7.66 5.49
C PHE A 133 -13.17 -6.26 5.18
N ASP A 134 -14.47 -6.06 5.40
CA ASP A 134 -15.13 -4.79 5.10
C ASP A 134 -14.60 -3.67 5.99
N THR A 135 -14.26 -3.95 7.25
CA THR A 135 -13.60 -2.99 8.15
C THR A 135 -12.27 -2.51 7.59
N TYR A 136 -11.38 -3.41 7.13
CA TYR A 136 -10.10 -3.01 6.56
C TYR A 136 -10.25 -2.34 5.19
N ALA A 137 -11.22 -2.75 4.37
CA ALA A 137 -11.54 -2.08 3.11
C ALA A 137 -12.02 -0.63 3.34
N GLN A 138 -12.92 -0.42 4.30
CA GLN A 138 -13.38 0.92 4.68
C GLN A 138 -12.24 1.76 5.29
N SER A 139 -11.35 1.15 6.07
CA SER A 139 -10.16 1.83 6.58
C SER A 139 -9.23 2.28 5.46
N PHE A 140 -9.05 1.47 4.41
CA PHE A 140 -8.33 1.88 3.21
C PHE A 140 -8.99 3.10 2.59
N ASP A 141 -10.31 3.06 2.37
CA ASP A 141 -11.05 4.15 1.73
C ASP A 141 -10.99 5.46 2.53
N ALA A 142 -11.02 5.38 3.86
CA ALA A 142 -10.84 6.55 4.73
C ALA A 142 -9.45 7.19 4.59
N VAL A 143 -8.39 6.38 4.52
CA VAL A 143 -7.03 6.88 4.28
C VAL A 143 -6.94 7.47 2.87
N TRP A 144 -7.47 6.76 1.86
CA TRP A 144 -7.47 7.18 0.46
C TRP A 144 -8.12 8.55 0.26
N ALA A 145 -9.24 8.82 0.95
CA ALA A 145 -9.97 10.08 0.86
C ALA A 145 -9.17 11.30 1.32
N THR A 146 -8.18 11.10 2.20
CA THR A 146 -7.30 12.16 2.74
C THR A 146 -5.91 12.18 2.12
N ALA A 147 -5.58 11.15 1.33
CA ALA A 147 -4.29 11.02 0.66
C ALA A 147 -4.15 12.03 -0.50
N THR A 148 -2.92 12.48 -0.75
CA THR A 148 -2.60 13.48 -1.78
C THR A 148 -2.21 12.80 -3.08
N GLN A 149 -2.88 13.16 -4.18
CA GLN A 149 -2.54 12.65 -5.51
C GLN A 149 -1.11 13.03 -5.92
N VAL A 150 -0.33 12.04 -6.35
CA VAL A 150 0.98 12.27 -6.97
C VAL A 150 0.77 12.63 -8.43
N LYS A 151 1.20 13.83 -8.81
CA LYS A 151 1.18 14.29 -10.19
C LYS A 151 2.47 13.90 -10.90
N GLY A 152 2.38 13.60 -12.20
CA GLY A 152 3.57 13.45 -13.05
C GLY A 152 4.33 14.77 -13.11
N VAL A 153 5.66 14.69 -13.14
CA VAL A 153 6.52 15.83 -13.51
C VAL A 153 6.55 15.91 -15.02
#